data_AF-A0A816HDE4-F1
#
_entry.id   AF-A0A816HDE4-F1
#
_cell.length_a   1.000
_cell.length_b   1.000
_cell.length_c   1.000
_cell.angle_alpha   90.00
_cell.angle_beta   90.00
_cell.angle_gamma   90.00
#
_symmetry.space_group_name_H-M   'P 1'
#
loop_
_entity.id
_entity.type
_entity.pdbx_description
1 polymer ?
#
loop_
_entity_poly.entity_id
_entity_poly.type
_entity_poly.pdbx_seq_one_letter_code
_entity_poly.pdbx_strand_id
1 'polypeptide(L)'
;MLEYFLPPFEESVRAGAVSVMINSGEVNGIPGHANYHLLTEVLKEQYGFQGFTVSDWEDIKRLHERDQTAETPKEAVRQAVMAGVDMSMVPFDYSFYNLTLQCVNDNIIPISRIDDAVRRILRVKFALGLFDGNTAWPDTSAIETFNKSEYHQTNLRAACEGITLLKNQNDVLPLDVNQITETKKLVITGPTSNVLTSLNGGWSYTWQGNDQSIYPQNLITKTILESFRTRLGSSKIDYYNSSTFNQLLDLDNLLNAVQNAGYIIVCLGEQAYTETPGNIDDLTLDEAQLQLVEAIRNRTQVPIITVLV
;
A
#
# COMPACT_ATOMS: atom_id res chain seq x y z
N MET A 1 -22.46 7.22 0.10
CA MET A 1 -22.08 5.95 0.74
C MET A 1 -22.47 4.75 -0.13
N LEU A 2 -23.77 4.43 -0.24
CA LEU A 2 -24.26 3.22 -0.94
C LEU A 2 -23.90 3.14 -2.42
N GLU A 3 -23.93 4.27 -3.15
CA GLU A 3 -23.72 4.28 -4.61
C GLU A 3 -22.24 4.23 -5.03
N TYR A 4 -21.33 4.78 -4.22
CA TYR A 4 -19.93 5.00 -4.61
C TYR A 4 -18.93 4.13 -3.85
N PHE A 5 -19.15 3.88 -2.55
CA PHE A 5 -18.15 3.25 -1.69
C PHE A 5 -18.47 1.79 -1.36
N LEU A 6 -19.75 1.45 -1.18
CA LEU A 6 -20.16 0.09 -0.84
C LEU A 6 -20.27 -0.92 -2.00
N PRO A 7 -20.43 -0.55 -3.29
CA PRO A 7 -20.58 -1.57 -4.35
C PRO A 7 -19.44 -2.59 -4.40
N PRO A 8 -18.14 -2.23 -4.25
CA PRO A 8 -17.07 -3.22 -4.20
C PRO A 8 -17.18 -4.20 -3.02
N PHE A 9 -17.73 -3.76 -1.88
CA PHE A 9 -17.94 -4.63 -0.72
C PHE A 9 -19.09 -5.60 -0.95
N GLU A 10 -20.21 -5.14 -1.52
CA GLU A 10 -21.33 -5.99 -1.90
C GLU A 10 -20.89 -7.09 -2.87
N GLU A 11 -20.15 -6.72 -3.91
CA GLU A 11 -19.63 -7.68 -4.89
C GLU A 11 -18.62 -8.66 -4.27
N SER A 12 -17.78 -8.20 -3.33
CA SER A 12 -16.87 -9.08 -2.60
C SER A 12 -17.61 -10.09 -1.73
N VAL A 13 -18.71 -9.67 -1.07
CA VAL A 13 -19.57 -10.58 -0.31
C VAL A 13 -20.23 -11.60 -1.24
N ARG A 14 -20.77 -11.17 -2.39
CA ARG A 14 -21.35 -12.05 -3.41
C ARG A 14 -20.33 -13.05 -3.97
N ALA A 15 -19.07 -12.63 -4.11
CA ALA A 15 -17.96 -13.48 -4.54
C ALA A 15 -17.47 -14.47 -3.47
N GLY A 16 -17.96 -14.36 -2.23
CA GLY A 16 -17.64 -15.29 -1.14
C GLY A 16 -16.50 -14.84 -0.23
N ALA A 17 -16.26 -13.53 -0.10
CA ALA A 17 -15.35 -13.02 0.93
C ALA A 17 -15.72 -13.56 2.32
N VAL A 18 -14.70 -13.95 3.09
CA VAL A 18 -14.87 -14.65 4.38
C VAL A 18 -14.61 -13.75 5.60
N SER A 19 -13.99 -12.60 5.39
CA SER A 19 -13.77 -11.59 6.43
C SER A 19 -13.89 -10.18 5.86
N VAL A 20 -14.25 -9.23 6.71
CA VAL A 20 -14.28 -7.79 6.40
C VAL A 20 -13.59 -7.04 7.54
N MET A 21 -12.61 -6.21 7.21
CA MET A 21 -11.98 -5.30 8.15
C MET A 21 -12.74 -3.97 8.18
N ILE A 22 -12.93 -3.43 9.38
CA ILE A 22 -13.75 -2.24 9.60
C ILE A 22 -12.89 -0.98 9.50
N ASN A 23 -13.36 0.01 8.74
CA ASN A 23 -12.73 1.32 8.60
C ASN A 23 -12.52 2.01 9.96
N SER A 24 -11.28 2.44 10.26
CA SER A 24 -10.92 3.22 11.44
C SER A 24 -11.53 4.62 11.51
N GLY A 25 -11.98 5.17 10.39
CA GLY A 25 -12.59 6.50 10.32
C GLY A 25 -14.06 6.54 10.75
N GLU A 26 -14.70 7.67 10.52
CA GLU A 26 -16.13 7.89 10.79
C GLU A 26 -16.93 8.20 9.53
N VAL A 27 -18.24 7.92 9.59
CA VAL A 27 -19.19 8.28 8.54
C VAL A 27 -20.30 9.10 9.19
N ASN A 28 -20.39 10.38 8.82
CA ASN A 28 -21.32 11.34 9.41
C ASN A 28 -21.24 11.41 10.95
N GLY A 29 -20.02 11.44 11.50
CA GLY A 29 -19.79 11.51 12.95
C GLY A 29 -19.99 10.19 13.70
N ILE A 30 -20.18 9.06 12.99
CA ILE A 30 -20.30 7.73 13.59
C ILE A 30 -19.06 6.91 13.23
N PRO A 31 -18.18 6.60 14.19
CA PRO A 31 -17.03 5.72 13.97
C PRO A 31 -17.44 4.38 13.37
N GLY A 32 -16.66 3.85 12.42
CA GLY A 32 -16.98 2.60 11.72
C GLY A 32 -17.28 1.45 12.68
N HIS A 33 -16.50 1.33 13.75
CA HIS A 33 -16.62 0.27 14.76
C HIS A 33 -17.85 0.41 15.65
N ALA A 34 -18.50 1.59 15.71
CA ALA A 34 -19.77 1.79 16.41
C ALA A 34 -20.99 1.84 15.46
N ASN A 35 -20.76 1.69 14.14
CA ASN A 35 -21.79 1.90 13.12
C ASN A 35 -22.64 0.64 12.87
N TYR A 36 -23.67 0.44 13.70
CA TYR A 36 -24.60 -0.69 13.59
C TYR A 36 -25.27 -0.79 12.21
N HIS A 37 -25.64 0.36 11.62
CA HIS A 37 -26.28 0.40 10.31
C HIS A 37 -25.38 -0.24 9.24
N LEU A 38 -24.11 0.17 9.16
CA LEU A 38 -23.20 -0.38 8.14
C LEU A 38 -22.79 -1.83 8.44
N LEU A 39 -22.48 -2.14 9.70
CA LEU A 39 -21.93 -3.45 10.06
C LEU A 39 -22.98 -4.55 10.14
N THR A 40 -24.19 -4.25 10.63
CA THR A 40 -25.24 -5.23 10.82
C THR A 40 -26.30 -5.12 9.73
N GLU A 41 -27.00 -3.99 9.64
CA GLU A 41 -28.15 -3.85 8.72
C GLU A 41 -27.72 -3.96 7.25
N VAL A 42 -26.62 -3.31 6.87
CA VAL A 42 -26.14 -3.35 5.48
C VAL A 42 -25.30 -4.60 5.22
N LEU A 43 -24.18 -4.78 5.92
CA LEU A 43 -23.23 -5.85 5.60
C LEU A 43 -23.82 -7.25 5.90
N LYS A 44 -24.33 -7.47 7.11
CA LYS A 44 -24.75 -8.82 7.54
C LYS A 44 -26.15 -9.17 7.06
N GLU A 45 -27.08 -8.23 7.12
CA GLU A 45 -28.50 -8.47 6.79
C GLU A 45 -28.78 -8.24 5.30
N GLN A 46 -28.58 -7.02 4.79
CA GLN A 46 -28.90 -6.68 3.41
C GLN A 46 -28.01 -7.42 2.39
N TYR A 47 -26.69 -7.44 2.58
CA TYR A 47 -25.77 -8.17 1.69
C TYR A 47 -25.64 -9.66 2.04
N GLY A 48 -26.19 -10.08 3.18
CA GLY A 48 -26.17 -11.48 3.59
C GLY A 48 -24.78 -12.01 3.94
N PHE A 49 -23.84 -11.15 4.34
CA PHE A 49 -22.47 -11.56 4.66
C PHE A 49 -22.44 -12.64 5.75
N GLN A 50 -21.85 -13.79 5.41
CA GLN A 50 -21.79 -14.98 6.27
C GLN A 50 -20.45 -15.15 7.01
N GLY A 51 -19.44 -14.35 6.65
CA GLY A 51 -18.15 -14.33 7.33
C GLY A 51 -18.19 -13.58 8.66
N PHE A 52 -17.01 -13.17 9.14
CA PHE A 52 -16.87 -12.37 10.35
C PHE A 52 -16.23 -11.01 10.06
N THR A 53 -16.60 -10.02 10.85
CA THR A 53 -15.97 -8.70 10.85
C THR A 53 -14.82 -8.66 11.84
N VAL A 54 -13.74 -8.00 11.48
CA VAL A 54 -12.59 -7.76 12.36
C VAL A 54 -12.35 -6.26 12.47
N SER A 55 -12.06 -5.79 13.68
CA SER A 55 -11.61 -4.40 13.83
C SER A 55 -10.28 -4.21 13.09
N ASP A 56 -10.01 -3.00 12.61
CA ASP A 56 -8.63 -2.59 12.36
C ASP A 56 -7.91 -2.30 13.71
N TRP A 57 -6.64 -1.91 13.63
CA TRP A 57 -5.67 -1.90 14.72
C TRP A 57 -6.12 -1.05 15.91
N GLU A 58 -6.49 -1.75 17.00
CA GLU A 58 -6.90 -1.16 18.28
C GLU A 58 -8.12 -0.21 18.23
N ASP A 59 -8.92 -0.22 17.17
CA ASP A 59 -9.96 0.79 17.01
C ASP A 59 -11.11 0.71 18.03
N ILE A 60 -11.31 -0.46 18.68
CA ILE A 60 -12.30 -0.55 19.76
C ILE A 60 -11.93 0.37 20.92
N LYS A 61 -10.66 0.43 21.35
CA LYS A 61 -10.26 1.37 22.42
C LYS A 61 -10.31 2.83 21.96
N ARG A 62 -10.11 3.08 20.66
CA ARG A 62 -10.14 4.43 20.08
C ARG A 62 -11.52 5.08 20.11
N LEU A 63 -12.61 4.29 20.18
CA LEU A 63 -13.95 4.83 20.46
C LEU A 63 -13.98 5.67 21.75
N HIS A 64 -13.17 5.28 22.75
CA HIS A 64 -12.98 6.03 23.99
C HIS A 64 -11.86 7.06 23.89
N GLU A 65 -10.66 6.65 23.45
CA GLU A 65 -9.46 7.47 23.54
C GLU A 65 -9.39 8.59 22.48
N ARG A 66 -9.89 8.34 21.27
CA ARG A 66 -9.77 9.23 20.11
C ARG A 66 -11.10 9.87 19.73
N ASP A 67 -12.13 9.05 19.54
CA ASP A 67 -13.42 9.49 19.00
C ASP A 67 -14.34 10.07 20.08
N GLN A 68 -14.05 9.76 21.36
CA GLN A 68 -14.81 10.21 22.53
C GLN A 68 -16.33 9.91 22.45
N THR A 69 -16.70 8.83 21.75
CA THR A 69 -18.09 8.35 21.63
C THR A 69 -18.45 7.38 22.76
N ALA A 70 -17.45 6.83 23.44
CA ALA A 70 -17.60 5.99 24.62
C ALA A 70 -16.97 6.65 25.85
N GLU A 71 -17.75 6.77 26.94
CA GLU A 71 -17.28 7.36 28.20
C GLU A 71 -16.19 6.51 28.88
N THR A 72 -16.22 5.19 28.67
CA THR A 72 -15.26 4.25 29.25
C THR A 72 -14.82 3.20 28.23
N PRO A 73 -13.67 2.53 28.44
CA PRO A 73 -13.28 1.38 27.62
C PRO A 73 -14.34 0.25 27.60
N LYS A 74 -15.07 0.06 28.71
CA LYS A 74 -16.16 -0.92 28.77
C LYS A 74 -17.31 -0.55 27.84
N GLU A 75 -17.67 0.74 27.83
CA GLU A 75 -18.68 1.27 26.94
C GLU A 75 -18.25 1.18 25.47
N ALA A 76 -16.97 1.37 25.18
CA ALA A 76 -16.41 1.19 23.84
C ALA A 76 -16.57 -0.26 23.36
N VAL A 77 -16.25 -1.25 24.23
CA VAL A 77 -16.49 -2.67 23.95
C VAL A 77 -17.96 -2.95 23.70
N ARG A 78 -18.86 -2.38 24.51
CA ARG A 78 -20.31 -2.52 24.31
C ARG A 78 -20.72 -2.00 22.93
N GLN A 79 -20.33 -0.78 22.58
CA GLN A 79 -20.68 -0.16 21.29
C GLN A 79 -20.20 -1.03 20.13
N ALA A 80 -18.93 -1.45 20.15
CA ALA A 80 -18.33 -2.27 19.09
C ALA A 80 -19.03 -3.63 18.90
N VAL A 81 -19.16 -4.39 19.98
CA VAL A 81 -19.74 -5.75 19.90
C VAL A 81 -21.22 -5.71 19.51
N MET A 82 -21.96 -4.71 20.01
CA MET A 82 -23.38 -4.53 19.66
C MET A 82 -23.56 -3.98 18.24
N ALA A 83 -22.63 -3.16 17.72
CA ALA A 83 -22.66 -2.67 16.35
C ALA A 83 -22.48 -3.81 15.34
N GLY A 84 -21.75 -4.86 15.71
CA GLY A 84 -21.58 -6.05 14.89
C GLY A 84 -20.14 -6.51 14.73
N VAL A 85 -19.18 -5.93 15.46
CA VAL A 85 -17.79 -6.43 15.48
C VAL A 85 -17.77 -7.87 15.99
N ASP A 86 -17.10 -8.77 15.27
CA ASP A 86 -16.99 -10.18 15.65
C ASP A 86 -15.62 -10.52 16.26
N MET A 87 -14.54 -9.88 15.77
CA MET A 87 -13.17 -10.09 16.23
C MET A 87 -12.46 -8.76 16.52
N SER A 88 -11.81 -8.66 17.67
CA SER A 88 -10.98 -7.51 18.05
C SER A 88 -9.52 -7.75 17.63
N MET A 89 -8.96 -6.83 16.86
CA MET A 89 -7.54 -6.81 16.48
C MET A 89 -6.74 -5.99 17.49
N VAL A 90 -6.35 -6.67 18.58
CA VAL A 90 -5.46 -6.12 19.60
C VAL A 90 -4.43 -7.19 19.96
N PRO A 91 -3.19 -7.09 19.43
CA PRO A 91 -2.22 -8.17 19.60
C PRO A 91 -1.52 -8.19 20.97
N PHE A 92 -1.65 -7.14 21.78
CA PHE A 92 -0.85 -6.97 23.01
C PHE A 92 -1.65 -6.64 24.28
N ASP A 93 -2.92 -6.24 24.16
CA ASP A 93 -3.80 -5.93 25.29
C ASP A 93 -5.01 -6.88 25.35
N TYR A 94 -5.12 -7.59 26.48
CA TYR A 94 -6.18 -8.55 26.75
C TYR A 94 -7.39 -7.93 27.48
N SER A 95 -7.42 -6.61 27.69
CA SER A 95 -8.52 -5.90 28.35
C SER A 95 -9.86 -6.12 27.65
N PHE A 96 -9.88 -6.23 26.32
CA PHE A 96 -11.09 -6.50 25.53
C PHE A 96 -11.86 -7.73 26.03
N TYR A 97 -11.15 -8.82 26.33
CA TYR A 97 -11.75 -10.04 26.86
C TYR A 97 -12.43 -9.79 28.22
N ASN A 98 -11.70 -9.18 29.15
CA ASN A 98 -12.20 -8.92 30.51
C ASN A 98 -13.42 -8.00 30.48
N LEU A 99 -13.37 -6.95 29.66
CA LEU A 99 -14.47 -5.99 29.51
C LEU A 99 -15.68 -6.62 28.82
N THR A 100 -15.48 -7.47 27.81
CA THR A 100 -16.57 -8.21 27.16
C THR A 100 -17.24 -9.15 28.16
N LEU A 101 -16.47 -9.90 28.96
CA LEU A 101 -17.00 -10.78 29.99
C LEU A 101 -17.82 -10.02 31.03
N GLN A 102 -17.33 -8.87 31.48
CA GLN A 102 -18.09 -8.00 32.38
C GLN A 102 -19.40 -7.52 31.75
N CYS A 103 -19.39 -7.10 30.48
CA CYS A 103 -20.61 -6.71 29.79
C CYS A 103 -21.63 -7.84 29.69
N VAL A 104 -21.19 -9.10 29.51
CA VAL A 104 -22.09 -10.27 29.51
C VAL A 104 -22.64 -10.55 30.91
N ASN A 105 -21.79 -10.55 31.94
CA ASN A 105 -22.20 -10.79 33.33
C ASN A 105 -23.20 -9.73 33.84
N ASP A 106 -23.02 -8.49 33.40
CA ASP A 106 -23.91 -7.37 33.75
C ASP A 106 -25.16 -7.31 32.86
N ASN A 107 -25.36 -8.28 31.96
CA ASN A 107 -26.46 -8.35 30.98
C ASN A 107 -26.54 -7.15 30.01
N ILE A 108 -25.41 -6.48 29.77
CA ILE A 108 -25.28 -5.37 28.82
C ILE A 108 -25.14 -5.91 27.39
N ILE A 109 -24.37 -6.98 27.20
CA ILE A 109 -24.27 -7.70 25.92
C ILE A 109 -24.96 -9.07 26.10
N PRO A 110 -25.97 -9.39 25.28
CA PRO A 110 -26.64 -10.68 25.38
C PRO A 110 -25.72 -11.81 24.86
N ILE A 111 -25.79 -12.99 25.49
CA ILE A 111 -25.00 -14.16 25.08
C ILE A 111 -25.23 -14.53 23.61
N SER A 112 -26.44 -14.29 23.09
CA SER A 112 -26.79 -14.53 21.69
C SER A 112 -25.94 -13.71 20.71
N ARG A 113 -25.49 -12.51 21.08
CA ARG A 113 -24.56 -11.71 20.26
C ARG A 113 -23.16 -12.32 20.24
N ILE A 114 -22.71 -12.86 21.37
CA ILE A 114 -21.44 -13.60 21.45
C ILE A 114 -21.52 -14.89 20.64
N ASP A 115 -22.62 -15.64 20.74
CA ASP A 115 -22.85 -16.85 19.96
C ASP A 115 -22.83 -16.58 18.45
N ASP A 116 -23.39 -15.45 17.99
CA ASP A 116 -23.30 -15.06 16.57
C ASP A 116 -21.85 -14.78 16.13
N ALA A 117 -21.12 -13.95 16.87
CA ALA A 117 -19.72 -13.63 16.57
C ALA A 117 -18.85 -14.91 16.53
N VAL A 118 -18.98 -15.76 17.55
CA VAL A 118 -18.25 -17.03 17.64
C VAL A 118 -18.65 -17.98 16.50
N ARG A 119 -19.95 -18.09 16.16
CA ARG A 119 -20.41 -18.92 15.03
C ARG A 119 -19.81 -18.48 13.70
N ARG A 120 -19.68 -17.18 13.45
CA ARG A 120 -19.07 -16.62 12.24
C ARG A 120 -17.57 -16.94 12.17
N ILE A 121 -16.85 -16.75 13.28
CA ILE A 121 -15.42 -17.09 13.37
C ILE A 121 -15.20 -18.59 13.17
N LEU A 122 -15.97 -19.43 13.89
CA LEU A 122 -15.85 -20.88 13.76
C LEU A 122 -16.19 -21.35 12.36
N ARG A 123 -17.22 -20.79 11.71
CA ARG A 123 -17.57 -21.12 10.33
C ARG A 123 -16.37 -20.96 9.39
N VAL A 124 -15.66 -19.84 9.47
CA VAL A 124 -14.47 -19.61 8.63
C VAL A 124 -13.34 -20.57 9.01
N LYS A 125 -13.08 -20.80 10.29
CA LYS A 125 -12.06 -21.77 10.74
C LYS A 125 -12.34 -23.20 10.25
N PHE A 126 -13.60 -23.63 10.26
CA PHE A 126 -14.02 -24.93 9.72
C PHE A 126 -13.92 -24.96 8.19
N ALA A 127 -14.32 -23.88 7.49
CA ALA A 127 -14.17 -23.80 6.03
C ALA A 127 -12.71 -23.87 5.55
N LEU A 128 -11.77 -23.39 6.38
CA LEU A 128 -10.32 -23.51 6.15
C LEU A 128 -9.74 -24.89 6.53
N GLY A 129 -10.54 -25.79 7.08
CA GLY A 129 -10.09 -27.13 7.51
C GLY A 129 -9.18 -27.12 8.74
N LEU A 130 -9.10 -26.03 9.52
CA LEU A 130 -8.14 -25.91 10.62
C LEU A 130 -8.32 -26.96 11.73
N PHE A 131 -9.46 -27.66 11.76
CA PHE A 131 -9.76 -28.75 12.69
C PHE A 131 -9.46 -30.15 12.11
N ASP A 132 -9.12 -30.25 10.83
CA ASP A 132 -8.92 -31.53 10.12
C ASP A 132 -7.50 -32.11 10.33
N GLY A 133 -6.65 -31.40 11.07
CA GLY A 133 -5.30 -31.84 11.47
C GLY A 133 -4.20 -31.64 10.42
N ASN A 134 -4.55 -31.43 9.15
CA ASN A 134 -3.58 -31.32 8.04
C ASN A 134 -3.32 -29.89 7.52
N THR A 135 -4.20 -28.93 7.80
CA THR A 135 -4.09 -27.54 7.29
C THR A 135 -3.83 -26.49 8.38
N ALA A 136 -3.70 -26.92 9.64
CA ALA A 136 -3.40 -26.03 10.77
C ALA A 136 -1.96 -25.50 10.76
N TRP A 137 -1.09 -26.08 9.93
CA TRP A 137 0.32 -25.73 9.82
C TRP A 137 0.64 -25.28 8.40
N PRO A 138 1.61 -24.35 8.22
CA PRO A 138 2.07 -23.98 6.89
C PRO A 138 2.51 -25.22 6.09
N ASP A 139 2.02 -25.34 4.86
CA ASP A 139 2.46 -26.37 3.94
C ASP A 139 3.91 -26.10 3.52
N THR A 140 4.84 -26.94 3.99
CA THR A 140 6.26 -26.79 3.71
C THR A 140 6.60 -27.03 2.24
N SER A 141 5.74 -27.74 1.49
CA SER A 141 5.92 -27.93 0.05
C SER A 141 5.73 -26.63 -0.74
N ALA A 142 5.06 -25.62 -0.17
CA ALA A 142 4.90 -24.30 -0.79
C ALA A 142 6.25 -23.58 -1.03
N ILE A 143 7.32 -23.99 -0.33
CA ILE A 143 8.67 -23.49 -0.59
C ILE A 143 9.11 -23.83 -2.03
N GLU A 144 8.71 -24.99 -2.56
CA GLU A 144 9.05 -25.41 -3.93
C GLU A 144 8.33 -24.59 -5.00
N THR A 145 7.22 -23.96 -4.64
CA THR A 145 6.46 -23.08 -5.53
C THR A 145 6.81 -21.61 -5.37
N PHE A 146 7.52 -21.23 -4.30
CA PHE A 146 7.91 -19.85 -4.04
C PHE A 146 8.90 -19.29 -5.09
N ASN A 147 8.75 -18.01 -5.43
CA ASN A 147 9.69 -17.24 -6.27
C ASN A 147 10.00 -17.87 -7.65
N LYS A 148 9.00 -18.49 -8.28
CA LYS A 148 9.13 -19.06 -9.63
C LYS A 148 9.17 -17.99 -10.72
N SER A 149 9.85 -18.32 -11.82
CA SER A 149 9.94 -17.45 -13.01
C SER A 149 8.58 -17.07 -13.61
N GLU A 150 7.59 -17.95 -13.54
CA GLU A 150 6.21 -17.69 -13.99
C GLU A 150 5.52 -16.59 -13.16
N TYR A 151 5.82 -16.49 -11.86
CA TYR A 151 5.30 -15.42 -11.00
C TYR A 151 5.99 -14.10 -11.30
N HIS A 152 7.28 -14.13 -11.63
CA HIS A 152 8.00 -12.94 -12.12
C HIS A 152 7.44 -12.41 -13.43
N GLN A 153 7.05 -13.29 -14.36
CA GLN A 153 6.41 -12.87 -15.61
C GLN A 153 5.02 -12.27 -15.36
N THR A 154 4.24 -12.85 -14.45
CA THR A 154 2.93 -12.31 -14.06
C THR A 154 3.08 -10.93 -13.42
N ASN A 155 4.03 -10.76 -12.49
CA ASN A 155 4.33 -9.47 -11.88
C ASN A 155 4.79 -8.44 -12.92
N LEU A 156 5.71 -8.82 -13.81
CA LEU A 156 6.19 -7.95 -14.87
C LEU A 156 5.05 -7.49 -15.80
N ARG A 157 4.14 -8.40 -16.17
CA ARG A 157 2.97 -8.03 -16.99
C ARG A 157 2.08 -7.03 -16.27
N ALA A 158 1.76 -7.27 -14.99
CA ALA A 158 0.97 -6.34 -14.20
C ALA A 158 1.63 -4.97 -14.08
N ALA A 159 2.95 -4.91 -13.83
CA ALA A 159 3.71 -3.67 -13.80
C ALA A 159 3.70 -2.94 -15.16
N CYS A 160 3.89 -3.65 -16.27
CA CYS A 160 3.83 -3.06 -17.60
C CYS A 160 2.46 -2.47 -17.94
N GLU A 161 1.37 -3.12 -17.53
CA GLU A 161 -0.01 -2.64 -17.75
C GLU A 161 -0.38 -1.50 -16.78
N GLY A 162 0.27 -1.41 -15.61
CA GLY A 162 0.04 -0.34 -14.62
C GLY A 162 0.74 0.99 -14.92
N ILE A 163 1.79 1.00 -15.74
CA ILE A 163 2.51 2.23 -16.11
C ILE A 163 1.71 3.02 -17.14
N THR A 164 1.33 4.25 -16.80
CA THR A 164 0.51 5.12 -17.66
C THR A 164 1.35 6.18 -18.39
N LEU A 165 1.28 6.20 -19.71
CA LEU A 165 1.88 7.25 -20.53
C LEU A 165 0.99 8.50 -20.56
N LEU A 166 1.36 9.54 -19.81
CA LEU A 166 0.57 10.78 -19.70
C LEU A 166 0.84 11.79 -20.81
N LYS A 167 2.07 11.83 -21.34
CA LYS A 167 2.50 12.79 -22.36
C LYS A 167 3.57 12.19 -23.25
N ASN A 168 3.40 12.33 -24.58
CA ASN A 168 4.42 11.99 -25.57
C ASN A 168 4.54 13.12 -26.59
N GLN A 169 5.35 14.11 -26.30
CA GLN A 169 5.53 15.26 -27.18
C GLN A 169 6.52 14.92 -28.30
N ASN A 170 6.16 15.27 -29.54
CA ASN A 170 6.97 15.00 -30.74
C ASN A 170 7.31 13.51 -30.95
N ASP A 171 6.45 12.60 -30.47
CA ASP A 171 6.63 11.15 -30.62
C ASP A 171 8.01 10.63 -30.16
N VAL A 172 8.55 11.22 -29.09
CA VAL A 172 9.86 10.84 -28.53
C VAL A 172 9.89 9.40 -27.99
N LEU A 173 8.75 8.90 -27.50
CA LEU A 173 8.58 7.52 -27.08
C LEU A 173 7.92 6.67 -28.18
N PRO A 174 8.36 5.42 -28.41
CA PRO A 174 9.48 4.75 -27.71
C PRO A 174 10.85 5.31 -28.11
N LEU A 175 11.80 5.30 -27.17
CA LEU A 175 13.15 5.80 -27.41
C LEU A 175 13.84 5.03 -28.55
N ASP A 176 14.42 5.74 -29.51
CA ASP A 176 15.30 5.13 -30.51
C ASP A 176 16.64 4.76 -29.87
N VAL A 177 16.80 3.48 -29.53
CA VAL A 177 18.00 2.94 -28.88
C VAL A 177 19.28 3.12 -29.70
N ASN A 178 19.18 3.35 -31.02
CA ASN A 178 20.35 3.59 -31.87
C ASN A 178 20.94 4.99 -31.63
N GLN A 179 20.16 5.92 -31.09
CA GLN A 179 20.63 7.25 -30.70
C GLN A 179 21.33 7.24 -29.34
N ILE A 180 21.24 6.14 -28.59
CA ILE A 180 21.90 5.95 -27.31
C ILE A 180 23.23 5.22 -27.57
N THR A 181 24.33 5.96 -27.50
CA THR A 181 25.69 5.46 -27.74
C THR A 181 26.62 5.79 -26.57
N GLU A 182 27.85 5.31 -26.58
CA GLU A 182 28.84 5.62 -25.54
C GLU A 182 29.29 7.09 -25.56
N THR A 183 29.10 7.80 -26.68
CA THR A 183 29.39 9.23 -26.84
C THR A 183 28.15 10.11 -26.72
N LYS A 184 26.95 9.54 -26.90
CA LYS A 184 25.66 10.22 -26.79
C LYS A 184 24.73 9.37 -25.90
N LYS A 185 24.99 9.44 -24.60
CA LYS A 185 24.43 8.51 -23.59
C LYS A 185 23.01 8.87 -23.17
N LEU A 186 22.33 7.91 -22.57
CA LEU A 186 21.10 8.15 -21.81
C LEU A 186 21.50 8.67 -20.43
N VAL A 187 21.10 9.89 -20.09
CA VAL A 187 21.33 10.45 -18.75
C VAL A 187 20.14 10.12 -17.87
N ILE A 188 20.38 9.55 -16.69
CA ILE A 188 19.37 9.24 -15.68
C ILE A 188 19.69 10.01 -14.40
N THR A 189 18.70 10.70 -13.83
CA THR A 189 18.85 11.44 -12.57
C THR A 189 17.52 11.50 -11.81
N GLY A 190 17.52 12.15 -10.64
CA GLY A 190 16.37 12.32 -9.76
C GLY A 190 16.27 11.25 -8.65
N PRO A 191 15.57 11.56 -7.55
CA PRO A 191 15.69 10.84 -6.29
C PRO A 191 15.11 9.42 -6.31
N THR A 192 14.18 9.12 -7.22
CA THR A 192 13.53 7.80 -7.32
C THR A 192 14.22 6.87 -8.33
N SER A 193 15.25 7.35 -9.03
CA SER A 193 15.88 6.63 -10.15
C SER A 193 16.62 5.34 -9.74
N ASN A 194 17.10 5.26 -8.50
CA ASN A 194 17.87 4.12 -7.99
C ASN A 194 17.43 3.68 -6.58
N VAL A 195 16.13 3.76 -6.29
CA VAL A 195 15.57 3.50 -4.97
C VAL A 195 14.43 2.48 -5.07
N LEU A 196 14.61 1.30 -4.46
CA LEU A 196 13.58 0.24 -4.46
C LEU A 196 12.38 0.58 -3.58
N THR A 197 12.62 1.28 -2.47
CA THR A 197 11.55 1.64 -1.53
C THR A 197 10.51 2.53 -2.19
N SER A 198 10.90 3.53 -2.98
CA SER A 198 9.94 4.34 -3.77
C SER A 198 9.15 3.52 -4.79
N LEU A 199 9.76 2.53 -5.43
CA LEU A 199 9.06 1.68 -6.41
C LEU A 199 8.01 0.75 -5.78
N ASN A 200 8.17 0.40 -4.50
CA ASN A 200 7.27 -0.53 -3.81
C ASN A 200 6.29 0.19 -2.88
N GLY A 201 6.71 1.32 -2.30
CA GLY A 201 5.94 2.11 -1.34
C GLY A 201 5.79 1.41 0.02
N GLY A 202 4.73 1.81 0.72
CA GLY A 202 4.31 1.23 1.99
C GLY A 202 4.01 -0.26 1.96
N TRP A 203 3.85 -0.87 3.13
CA TRP A 203 3.52 -2.30 3.27
C TRP A 203 4.47 -3.29 2.58
N SER A 204 5.70 -2.85 2.34
CA SER A 204 6.71 -3.62 1.59
C SER A 204 7.91 -3.90 2.49
N TYR A 205 8.02 -5.15 2.96
CA TYR A 205 8.99 -5.66 3.95
C TYR A 205 8.87 -5.07 5.36
N THR A 206 8.75 -3.75 5.49
CA THR A 206 8.40 -3.04 6.74
C THR A 206 7.09 -2.30 6.55
N TRP A 207 6.46 -1.92 7.67
CA TRP A 207 5.23 -1.12 7.64
C TRP A 207 5.37 0.11 6.76
N GLN A 208 6.34 0.99 7.05
CA GLN A 208 6.58 2.20 6.26
C GLN A 208 7.24 1.95 4.90
N GLY A 209 7.79 0.75 4.66
CA GLY A 209 8.46 0.40 3.41
C GLY A 209 9.75 1.18 3.12
N ASN A 210 10.27 1.93 4.09
CA ASN A 210 11.34 2.92 3.90
C ASN A 210 12.74 2.42 4.25
N ASP A 211 12.90 1.13 4.57
CA ASP A 211 14.20 0.51 4.80
C ASP A 211 14.67 -0.24 3.54
N GLN A 212 15.62 0.34 2.80
CA GLN A 212 16.17 -0.31 1.61
C GLN A 212 17.11 -1.48 1.94
N SER A 213 17.65 -1.54 3.16
CA SER A 213 18.67 -2.53 3.54
C SER A 213 18.13 -3.95 3.69
N ILE A 214 16.82 -4.08 3.95
CA ILE A 214 16.13 -5.36 4.10
C ILE A 214 15.63 -5.94 2.77
N TYR A 215 15.70 -5.17 1.68
CA TYR A 215 15.35 -5.67 0.36
C TYR A 215 16.39 -6.72 -0.08
N PRO A 216 15.97 -7.89 -0.57
CA PRO A 216 16.89 -8.96 -0.93
C PRO A 216 17.81 -8.55 -2.09
N GLN A 217 19.12 -8.57 -1.82
CA GLN A 217 20.16 -8.15 -2.78
C GLN A 217 20.37 -9.15 -3.93
N ASN A 218 19.83 -10.37 -3.80
CA ASN A 218 20.00 -11.47 -4.75
C ASN A 218 18.76 -11.74 -5.62
N LEU A 219 17.71 -10.92 -5.52
CA LEU A 219 16.51 -11.05 -6.34
C LEU A 219 16.65 -10.33 -7.69
N ILE A 220 15.80 -10.71 -8.64
CA ILE A 220 15.70 -10.14 -9.99
C ILE A 220 15.20 -8.68 -9.95
N THR A 221 14.77 -8.19 -8.79
CA THR A 221 14.28 -6.83 -8.57
C THR A 221 15.36 -5.82 -8.95
N LYS A 222 14.99 -4.86 -9.78
CA LYS A 222 15.87 -3.82 -10.29
C LYS A 222 15.23 -2.46 -10.09
N THR A 223 16.05 -1.47 -9.80
CA THR A 223 15.65 -0.07 -9.91
C THR A 223 15.45 0.33 -11.37
N ILE A 224 14.97 1.55 -11.62
CA ILE A 224 14.87 2.11 -12.97
C ILE A 224 16.26 2.17 -13.61
N LEU A 225 17.25 2.70 -12.89
CA LEU A 225 18.64 2.78 -13.34
C LEU A 225 19.21 1.40 -13.70
N GLU A 226 19.04 0.40 -12.83
CA GLU A 226 19.55 -0.96 -13.06
C GLU A 226 18.87 -1.64 -14.24
N SER A 227 17.58 -1.36 -14.45
CA SER A 227 16.81 -1.87 -15.59
C SER A 227 17.35 -1.32 -16.91
N PHE A 228 17.60 0.00 -16.99
CA PHE A 228 18.22 0.60 -18.18
C PHE A 228 19.65 0.12 -18.42
N ARG A 229 20.47 0.03 -17.36
CA ARG A 229 21.84 -0.53 -17.46
C ARG A 229 21.84 -1.97 -17.94
N THR A 230 20.92 -2.80 -17.45
CA THR A 230 20.79 -4.19 -17.89
C THR A 230 20.38 -4.27 -19.37
N ARG A 231 19.44 -3.42 -19.81
CA ARG A 231 18.87 -3.50 -21.16
C ARG A 231 19.77 -2.90 -22.25
N LEU A 232 20.44 -1.80 -21.95
CA LEU A 232 21.22 -1.00 -22.93
C LEU A 232 22.74 -1.14 -22.75
N GLY A 233 23.20 -1.61 -21.59
CA GLY A 233 24.60 -1.70 -21.22
C GLY A 233 25.07 -0.47 -20.44
N SER A 234 25.80 -0.68 -19.33
CA SER A 234 26.23 0.38 -18.43
C SER A 234 27.12 1.46 -19.08
N SER A 235 27.87 1.13 -20.14
CA SER A 235 28.71 2.12 -20.84
C SER A 235 27.91 3.20 -21.55
N LYS A 236 26.61 2.96 -21.81
CA LYS A 236 25.71 3.89 -22.51
C LYS A 236 24.81 4.70 -21.57
N ILE A 237 24.92 4.49 -20.26
CA ILE A 237 24.09 5.15 -19.24
C ILE A 237 24.98 6.01 -18.35
N ASP A 238 24.72 7.30 -18.31
CA ASP A 238 25.27 8.17 -17.27
C ASP A 238 24.23 8.36 -16.17
N TYR A 239 24.67 8.24 -14.92
CA TYR A 239 23.83 8.43 -13.75
C TYR A 239 24.40 9.53 -12.87
N TYR A 240 23.53 10.46 -12.47
CA TYR A 240 23.89 11.54 -11.55
C TYR A 240 22.92 11.57 -10.38
N ASN A 241 23.43 11.30 -9.18
CA ASN A 241 22.71 11.50 -7.94
C ASN A 241 22.74 12.98 -7.55
N SER A 242 21.96 13.79 -8.27
CA SER A 242 22.01 15.26 -8.22
C SER A 242 20.93 15.87 -7.32
N SER A 243 20.11 15.06 -6.67
CA SER A 243 19.17 15.50 -5.64
C SER A 243 18.84 14.38 -4.68
N THR A 244 18.51 14.74 -3.44
CA THR A 244 17.61 13.94 -2.60
C THR A 244 16.16 14.29 -2.98
N PHE A 245 15.18 13.85 -2.20
CA PHE A 245 13.79 14.26 -2.38
C PHE A 245 13.60 15.77 -2.14
N ASN A 246 14.21 16.31 -1.09
CA ASN A 246 13.99 17.68 -0.64
C ASN A 246 15.19 18.62 -0.81
N GLN A 247 16.30 18.17 -1.41
CA GLN A 247 17.50 18.97 -1.57
C GLN A 247 18.20 18.71 -2.91
N LEU A 248 18.62 19.78 -3.60
CA LEU A 248 19.56 19.69 -4.71
C LEU A 248 20.99 19.42 -4.21
N LEU A 249 21.69 18.53 -4.91
CA LEU A 249 23.10 18.26 -4.71
C LEU A 249 23.91 18.95 -5.82
N ASP A 250 25.16 18.56 -6.01
CA ASP A 250 25.99 19.10 -7.10
C ASP A 250 25.36 18.79 -8.48
N LEU A 251 25.11 19.86 -9.24
CA LEU A 251 24.51 19.82 -10.57
C LEU A 251 25.54 19.96 -11.69
N ASP A 252 26.77 20.38 -11.43
CA ASP A 252 27.69 20.81 -12.48
C ASP A 252 27.97 19.69 -13.48
N ASN A 253 28.22 18.48 -12.99
CA ASN A 253 28.46 17.31 -13.83
C ASN A 253 27.20 16.90 -14.61
N LEU A 254 26.02 16.95 -13.99
CA LEU A 254 24.75 16.67 -14.64
C LEU A 254 24.47 17.68 -15.76
N LEU A 255 24.55 18.97 -15.46
CA LEU A 255 24.26 20.06 -16.39
C LEU A 255 25.24 20.09 -17.58
N ASN A 256 26.48 19.63 -17.38
CA ASN A 256 27.41 19.40 -18.49
C ASN A 256 27.02 18.19 -19.34
N ALA A 257 26.63 17.07 -18.73
CA ALA A 257 26.26 15.85 -19.45
C ALA A 257 24.99 15.99 -20.29
N VAL A 258 23.96 16.66 -19.77
CA VAL A 258 22.65 16.79 -20.45
C VAL A 258 22.69 17.58 -21.76
N GLN A 259 23.74 18.38 -22.00
CA GLN A 259 23.91 19.14 -23.26
C GLN A 259 24.20 18.24 -24.46
N ASN A 260 24.88 17.12 -24.24
CA ASN A 260 25.28 16.17 -25.29
C ASN A 260 24.61 14.79 -25.13
N ALA A 261 23.60 14.69 -24.27
CA ALA A 261 22.86 13.45 -24.05
C ALA A 261 22.05 13.02 -25.28
N GLY A 262 21.83 11.71 -25.41
CA GLY A 262 20.90 11.14 -26.39
C GLY A 262 19.46 11.44 -25.96
N TYR A 263 19.17 11.12 -24.71
CA TYR A 263 17.92 11.43 -24.01
C TYR A 263 18.22 11.65 -22.53
N ILE A 264 17.27 12.28 -21.83
CA ILE A 264 17.37 12.51 -20.39
C ILE A 264 16.14 11.90 -19.72
N ILE A 265 16.35 11.07 -18.71
CA ILE A 265 15.31 10.57 -17.83
C ILE A 265 15.47 11.21 -16.45
N VAL A 266 14.42 11.86 -15.98
CA VAL A 266 14.36 12.44 -14.63
C VAL A 266 13.29 11.69 -13.84
N CYS A 267 13.72 10.90 -12.85
CA CYS A 267 12.84 10.12 -11.99
C CYS A 267 12.53 10.93 -10.73
N LEU A 268 11.28 11.35 -10.58
CA LEU A 268 10.76 12.14 -9.46
C LEU A 268 9.72 11.33 -8.69
N GLY A 269 9.27 11.82 -7.55
CA GLY A 269 8.22 11.17 -6.78
C GLY A 269 8.39 11.29 -5.28
N GLU A 270 7.91 10.28 -4.57
CA GLU A 270 7.84 10.27 -3.11
C GLU A 270 8.72 9.19 -2.46
N GLN A 271 9.01 9.39 -1.18
CA GLN A 271 9.53 8.32 -0.33
C GLN A 271 8.40 7.33 0.01
N ALA A 272 8.76 6.09 0.36
CA ALA A 272 7.79 5.16 0.90
C ALA A 272 7.22 5.67 2.24
N TYR A 273 5.91 5.62 2.38
CA TYR A 273 5.17 5.90 3.61
C TYR A 273 3.95 4.99 3.70
N THR A 274 3.31 4.94 4.87
CA THR A 274 2.08 4.17 5.08
C THR A 274 1.19 4.84 6.09
N GLU A 275 -0.11 4.91 5.79
CA GLU A 275 -1.17 5.45 6.66
C GLU A 275 -0.92 6.91 7.10
N THR A 276 -1.29 7.24 8.35
CA THR A 276 -1.29 8.61 8.91
C THR A 276 0.07 9.32 8.80
N PRO A 277 1.23 8.67 9.04
CA PRO A 277 2.54 9.30 8.81
C PRO A 277 2.77 9.84 7.39
N GLY A 278 2.06 9.32 6.38
CA GLY A 278 2.14 9.78 5.00
C GLY A 278 1.20 10.92 4.64
N ASN A 279 0.43 11.44 5.60
CA ASN A 279 -0.47 12.57 5.33
C ASN A 279 0.33 13.82 4.95
N ILE A 280 -0.06 14.45 3.85
CA ILE A 280 0.49 15.71 3.32
C ILE A 280 -0.62 16.77 3.25
N ASP A 281 -0.24 18.04 3.37
CA ASP A 281 -1.12 19.21 3.24
C ASP A 281 -0.96 19.93 1.89
N ASP A 282 0.05 19.55 1.10
CA ASP A 282 0.32 20.05 -0.25
C ASP A 282 0.65 18.89 -1.20
N LEU A 283 0.03 18.89 -2.38
CA LEU A 283 0.27 17.89 -3.44
C LEU A 283 1.46 18.27 -4.35
N THR A 284 2.06 19.44 -4.12
CA THR A 284 3.22 19.91 -4.87
C THR A 284 4.44 19.05 -4.51
N LEU A 285 5.15 18.53 -5.52
CA LEU A 285 6.42 17.86 -5.30
C LEU A 285 7.39 18.79 -4.57
N ASP A 286 8.28 18.20 -3.77
CA ASP A 286 9.37 18.92 -3.12
C ASP A 286 10.06 19.89 -4.10
N GLU A 287 10.26 21.13 -3.66
CA GLU A 287 10.82 22.22 -4.47
C GLU A 287 12.16 21.84 -5.14
N ALA A 288 13.00 21.05 -4.48
CA ALA A 288 14.25 20.56 -5.05
C ALA A 288 14.06 19.72 -6.32
N GLN A 289 12.99 18.92 -6.39
CA GLN A 289 12.65 18.12 -7.56
C GLN A 289 12.19 19.01 -8.73
N LEU A 290 11.42 20.06 -8.43
CA LEU A 290 10.99 21.04 -9.42
C LEU A 290 12.18 21.83 -9.99
N GLN A 291 13.07 22.30 -9.11
CA GLN A 291 14.28 23.01 -9.48
C GLN A 291 15.26 22.14 -10.27
N LEU A 292 15.35 20.84 -9.99
CA LEU A 292 16.15 19.90 -10.78
C LEU A 292 15.70 19.88 -12.24
N VAL A 293 14.39 19.74 -12.49
CA VAL A 293 13.83 19.73 -13.84
C VAL A 293 14.05 21.07 -14.53
N GLU A 294 13.84 22.19 -13.81
CA GLU A 294 14.05 23.52 -14.37
C GLU A 294 15.51 23.78 -14.75
N ALA A 295 16.45 23.39 -13.89
CA ALA A 295 17.88 23.52 -14.16
C ALA A 295 18.29 22.73 -15.42
N ILE A 296 17.80 21.50 -15.57
CA ILE A 296 18.05 20.68 -16.78
C ILE A 296 17.44 21.34 -18.02
N ARG A 297 16.16 21.73 -17.94
CA ARG A 297 15.43 22.37 -19.05
C ARG A 297 16.11 23.65 -19.55
N ASN A 298 16.67 24.44 -18.63
CA ASN A 298 17.34 25.69 -18.99
C ASN A 298 18.72 25.47 -19.63
N ARG A 299 19.27 24.26 -19.57
CA ARG A 299 20.62 23.95 -20.05
C ARG A 299 20.66 23.20 -21.39
N THR A 300 19.57 22.58 -21.81
CA THR A 300 19.57 21.68 -22.98
C THR A 300 18.27 21.76 -23.79
N GLN A 301 18.34 21.36 -25.06
CA GLN A 301 17.19 21.10 -25.93
C GLN A 301 16.94 19.60 -26.14
N VAL A 302 17.76 18.74 -25.51
CA VAL A 302 17.59 17.28 -25.55
C VAL A 302 16.24 16.94 -24.89
N PRO A 303 15.46 15.99 -25.45
CA PRO A 303 14.19 15.58 -24.85
C PRO A 303 14.35 15.09 -23.42
N ILE A 304 13.48 15.59 -22.53
CA ILE A 304 13.38 15.19 -21.13
C ILE A 304 12.17 14.29 -20.98
N ILE A 305 12.39 13.09 -20.44
CA ILE A 305 11.38 12.11 -20.09
C ILE A 305 11.27 12.10 -18.57
N THR A 306 10.15 12.56 -18.04
CA THR A 306 9.88 12.48 -16.60
C THR A 306 9.23 11.14 -16.27
N VAL A 307 9.76 10.46 -15.25
CA VAL A 307 9.13 9.28 -14.64
C VAL A 307 8.69 9.68 -13.25
N LEU A 308 7.38 9.69 -13.00
CA LEU A 308 6.81 9.90 -11.66
C LEU A 308 6.64 8.53 -11.00
N VAL A 309 7.26 8.35 -9.85
CA VAL A 309 7.23 7.12 -9.03
C VAL A 309 6.46 7.38 -7.75
#